data_AF-A0A5N9G9C6-F1
#
_entry.id   AF-A0A5N9G9C6-F1
#
_cell.length_a   1.000
_cell.length_b   1.000
_cell.length_c   1.000
_cell.angle_alpha   90.00
_cell.angle_beta   90.00
_cell.angle_gamma   90.00
#
_symmetry.space_group_name_H-M   'P 1'
#
loop_
_entity.id
_entity.type
_entity.pdbx_description
1 polymer ?
#
loop_
_entity_poly.entity_id
_entity_poly.type
_entity_poly.pdbx_seq_one_letter_code
_entity_poly.pdbx_strand_id
1 'polypeptide(L)'
;MKVRTSPRSIPVCCLASMLVCVSGVAQERGRLRPVEPTAAILEAFQTHQVVALSEGGHGNEQSHAFRLALIRDPRFAATVDDIVVEFGNSLYQDTMDRYVQGADIPDDELRGGADWR
;
A
#
# COMPACT_ATOMS: atom_id res chain seq x y z
N MET A 1 -59.47 -33.18 30.03
CA MET A 1 -58.58 -32.55 29.04
C MET A 1 -58.43 -31.09 29.42
N LYS A 2 -57.23 -30.68 29.85
CA LYS A 2 -56.94 -29.39 30.49
C LYS A 2 -55.88 -28.68 29.66
N VAL A 3 -56.25 -27.61 28.97
CA VAL A 3 -55.30 -26.64 28.41
C VAL A 3 -55.86 -25.24 28.67
N ARG A 4 -55.20 -24.56 29.62
CA ARG A 4 -55.15 -23.10 29.86
C ARG A 4 -54.37 -22.46 28.71
N THR A 5 -54.51 -21.17 28.39
CA THR A 5 -53.89 -20.06 29.13
C THR A 5 -54.40 -18.69 28.68
N SER A 6 -54.43 -17.75 29.64
CA SER A 6 -54.94 -16.38 29.57
C SER A 6 -54.00 -15.41 28.83
N PRO A 7 -54.47 -14.21 28.43
CA PRO A 7 -53.60 -13.14 28.00
C PRO A 7 -52.94 -12.50 29.24
N ARG A 8 -51.66 -12.18 29.17
CA ARG A 8 -50.97 -11.35 30.17
C ARG A 8 -50.09 -10.31 29.49
N SER A 9 -50.59 -9.08 29.58
CA SER A 9 -49.95 -7.78 29.82
C SER A 9 -48.47 -7.61 29.50
N ILE A 10 -48.19 -6.61 28.65
CA ILE A 10 -46.88 -6.01 28.38
C ILE A 10 -46.41 -5.23 29.63
N PRO A 11 -45.18 -5.43 30.12
CA PRO A 11 -44.51 -4.45 30.96
C PRO A 11 -43.47 -3.69 30.13
N VAL A 12 -43.76 -2.40 29.95
CA VAL A 12 -42.78 -1.35 29.66
C VAL A 12 -41.85 -1.26 30.86
N CYS A 13 -40.58 -1.61 30.71
CA CYS A 13 -39.54 -1.25 31.66
C CYS A 13 -38.17 -1.35 31.02
N CYS A 14 -37.34 -0.35 31.30
CA CYS A 14 -35.92 -0.23 30.98
C CYS A 14 -35.59 0.31 29.58
N LEU A 15 -35.78 1.63 29.43
CA LEU A 15 -34.76 2.47 28.78
C LEU A 15 -33.41 2.18 29.48
N ALA A 16 -32.64 1.24 28.95
CA ALA A 16 -31.27 1.03 29.34
C ALA A 16 -30.38 1.96 28.51
N SER A 17 -29.94 3.04 29.15
CA SER A 17 -28.94 3.98 28.65
C SER A 17 -27.68 3.24 28.18
N MET A 18 -27.53 3.03 26.88
CA MET A 18 -26.23 2.70 26.28
C MET A 18 -25.41 3.99 26.17
N LEU A 19 -24.83 4.39 27.30
CA LEU A 19 -23.70 5.31 27.28
C LEU A 19 -22.49 4.50 26.77
N VAL A 20 -22.31 4.49 25.45
CA VAL A 20 -21.07 3.99 24.84
C VAL A 20 -19.97 4.96 25.26
N CYS A 21 -19.22 4.60 26.30
CA CYS A 21 -17.91 5.18 26.53
C CYS A 21 -17.06 4.84 25.31
N VAL A 22 -16.94 5.77 24.36
CA VAL A 22 -15.83 5.74 23.39
C VAL A 22 -14.58 6.06 24.20
N SER A 23 -14.03 5.05 24.86
CA SER A 23 -12.65 5.10 25.32
C SER A 23 -11.80 5.24 24.07
N GLY A 24 -11.37 6.46 23.78
CA GLY A 24 -10.34 6.70 22.79
C GLY A 24 -9.11 5.93 23.23
N VAL A 25 -8.89 4.76 22.62
CA VAL A 25 -7.63 4.05 22.78
C VAL A 25 -6.61 4.89 22.03
N ALA A 26 -5.96 5.80 22.75
CA ALA A 26 -4.74 6.42 22.27
C ALA A 26 -3.74 5.26 22.12
N GLN A 27 -3.57 4.80 20.88
CA GLN A 27 -2.60 3.76 20.57
C GLN A 27 -1.23 4.30 20.95
N GLU A 28 -0.68 3.78 22.06
CA GLU A 28 0.69 4.05 22.47
C GLU A 28 1.56 3.53 21.33
N ARG A 29 2.03 4.43 20.46
CA ARG A 29 2.92 4.05 19.36
C ARG A 29 4.19 3.56 20.03
N GLY A 30 4.35 2.24 20.11
CA GLY A 30 5.56 1.62 20.63
C GLY A 30 6.78 2.27 19.99
N ARG A 31 7.85 2.46 20.78
CA ARG A 31 9.07 3.15 20.33
C ARG A 31 9.56 2.53 19.03
N LEU A 32 9.48 3.29 17.93
CA LEU A 32 10.00 2.87 16.63
C LEU A 32 11.50 2.65 16.77
N ARG A 33 11.97 1.48 16.32
CA ARG A 33 13.39 1.14 16.27
C ARG A 33 13.79 1.09 14.80
N PRO A 34 14.90 1.72 14.40
CA PRO A 34 15.44 1.54 13.07
C PRO A 34 15.69 0.05 12.80
N VAL A 35 15.35 -0.38 11.59
CA VAL A 35 15.63 -1.72 11.06
C VAL A 35 16.45 -1.55 9.79
N GLU A 36 17.08 -2.63 9.31
CA GLU A 36 17.71 -2.60 7.99
C GLU A 36 16.61 -2.51 6.91
N PRO A 37 16.55 -1.42 6.14
CA PRO A 37 15.38 -1.10 5.33
C PRO A 37 15.18 -2.06 4.16
N THR A 38 16.26 -2.60 3.58
CA THR A 38 16.16 -3.55 2.46
C THR A 38 15.50 -4.85 2.92
N ALA A 39 16.00 -5.44 4.00
CA ALA A 39 15.42 -6.63 4.60
C ALA A 39 13.96 -6.41 5.00
N ALA A 40 13.63 -5.29 5.65
CA ALA A 40 12.27 -5.00 6.08
C ALA A 40 11.28 -4.91 4.91
N ILE A 41 11.68 -4.33 3.78
CA ILE A 41 10.84 -4.25 2.57
C ILE A 41 10.65 -5.63 1.95
N LEU A 42 11.72 -6.43 1.82
CA LEU A 42 11.63 -7.78 1.24
C LEU A 42 10.83 -8.74 2.14
N GLU A 43 10.95 -8.61 3.46
CA GLU A 43 10.16 -9.37 4.42
C GLU A 43 8.67 -8.99 4.35
N ALA A 44 8.33 -7.73 4.07
CA ALA A 44 6.94 -7.32 3.93
C ALA A 44 6.22 -8.08 2.81
N PHE A 45 6.93 -8.44 1.72
CA PHE A 45 6.38 -9.24 0.62
C PHE A 45 5.97 -10.67 1.02
N GLN A 46 6.47 -11.19 2.15
CA GLN A 46 6.03 -12.50 2.66
C GLN A 46 4.55 -12.50 3.08
N THR A 47 3.98 -11.33 3.35
CA THR A 47 2.61 -11.17 3.84
C THR A 47 1.77 -10.19 3.03
N HIS A 48 2.41 -9.37 2.19
CA HIS A 48 1.77 -8.35 1.36
C HIS A 48 2.14 -8.57 -0.11
N GLN A 49 1.14 -8.55 -0.99
CA GLN A 49 1.39 -8.64 -2.43
C GLN A 49 1.88 -7.30 -3.02
N VAL A 50 1.60 -6.19 -2.32
CA VAL A 50 2.00 -4.84 -2.74
C VAL A 50 2.64 -4.13 -1.56
N VAL A 51 3.82 -3.58 -1.77
CA VAL A 51 4.53 -2.73 -0.81
C VAL A 51 4.73 -1.35 -1.45
N ALA A 52 4.09 -0.34 -0.90
CA ALA A 52 4.18 1.04 -1.41
C ALA A 52 5.31 1.81 -0.72
N LEU A 53 6.15 2.48 -1.51
CA LEU A 53 7.23 3.35 -1.02
C LEU A 53 6.95 4.80 -1.41
N SER A 54 6.89 5.68 -0.42
CA SER A 54 6.87 7.13 -0.65
C SER A 54 8.30 7.65 -0.81
N GLU A 55 8.47 8.75 -1.53
CA GLU A 55 9.74 9.49 -1.58
C GLU A 55 9.84 10.63 -0.56
N GLY A 56 8.81 10.83 0.26
CA GLY A 56 8.71 12.02 1.11
C GLY A 56 8.40 13.23 0.23
N GLY A 57 9.37 14.15 0.11
CA GLY A 57 9.25 15.28 -0.82
C GLY A 57 9.76 14.92 -2.22
N HIS A 58 9.10 15.43 -3.27
CA HIS A 58 9.61 15.31 -4.63
C HIS A 58 11.05 15.85 -4.73
N GLY A 59 11.89 15.15 -5.48
CA GLY A 59 13.31 15.48 -5.61
C GLY A 59 14.19 15.06 -4.42
N ASN A 60 13.69 14.21 -3.52
CA ASN A 60 14.49 13.70 -2.41
C ASN A 60 15.59 12.73 -2.89
N GLU A 61 16.81 13.25 -2.98
CA GLU A 61 18.01 12.53 -3.41
C GLU A 61 18.32 11.30 -2.55
N GLN A 62 18.09 11.36 -1.24
CA GLN A 62 18.37 10.23 -0.34
C GLN A 62 17.41 9.07 -0.60
N SER A 63 16.12 9.38 -0.77
CA SER A 63 15.12 8.37 -1.14
C SER A 63 15.38 7.81 -2.54
N HIS A 64 15.84 8.64 -3.49
CA HIS A 64 16.24 8.17 -4.82
C HIS A 64 17.43 7.22 -4.76
N ALA A 65 18.50 7.60 -4.06
CA ALA A 65 19.68 6.76 -3.86
C ALA A 65 19.33 5.43 -3.18
N PHE A 66 18.44 5.46 -2.18
CA PHE A 66 17.95 4.26 -1.52
C PHE A 66 17.18 3.35 -2.49
N ARG A 67 16.25 3.88 -3.29
CA ARG A 67 15.51 3.09 -4.29
C ARG A 67 16.44 2.44 -5.31
N LEU A 68 17.47 3.15 -5.77
CA LEU A 68 18.51 2.57 -6.65
C LEU A 68 19.30 1.46 -5.95
N ALA A 69 19.65 1.62 -4.68
CA ALA A 69 20.34 0.56 -3.92
C ALA A 69 19.43 -0.67 -3.73
N LEU A 70 18.15 -0.45 -3.42
CA LEU A 70 17.15 -1.50 -3.24
C LEU A 70 16.96 -2.34 -4.51
N ILE A 71 16.71 -1.73 -5.66
CA ILE A 71 16.48 -2.49 -6.92
C ILE A 71 17.74 -3.20 -7.43
N ARG A 72 18.93 -2.76 -6.99
CA ARG A 72 20.22 -3.40 -7.32
C ARG A 72 20.61 -4.52 -6.35
N ASP A 73 19.92 -4.65 -5.21
CA ASP A 73 20.13 -5.78 -4.32
C ASP A 73 19.65 -7.06 -5.01
N PRO A 74 20.47 -8.11 -5.15
CA PRO A 74 20.09 -9.32 -5.87
C PRO A 74 18.89 -10.04 -5.26
N ARG A 75 18.63 -9.84 -3.96
CA ARG A 75 17.44 -10.39 -3.28
C ARG A 75 16.15 -9.73 -3.77
N PHE A 76 16.21 -8.49 -4.26
CA PHE A 76 15.05 -7.78 -4.78
C PHE A 76 14.49 -8.47 -6.02
N ALA A 77 15.33 -8.72 -7.03
CA ALA A 77 14.91 -9.41 -8.26
C ALA A 77 14.49 -10.87 -8.03
N ALA A 78 14.89 -11.48 -6.90
CA ALA A 78 14.41 -12.80 -6.50
C ALA A 78 13.05 -12.79 -5.78
N THR A 79 12.57 -11.61 -5.36
CA THR A 79 11.37 -11.45 -4.52
C THR A 79 10.28 -10.62 -5.20
N VAL A 80 10.64 -9.68 -6.07
CA VAL A 80 9.74 -8.69 -6.66
C VAL A 80 9.82 -8.76 -8.18
N ASP A 81 8.67 -8.99 -8.81
CA ASP A 81 8.57 -9.10 -10.27
C ASP A 81 8.27 -7.75 -10.93
N ASP A 82 7.40 -6.94 -10.31
CA ASP A 82 6.87 -5.71 -10.90
C ASP A 82 7.19 -4.44 -10.09
N ILE A 83 7.49 -3.36 -10.80
CA ILE A 83 7.66 -2.01 -10.21
C ILE A 83 6.67 -1.06 -10.89
N VAL A 84 5.79 -0.47 -10.08
CA VAL A 84 4.85 0.56 -10.54
C VAL A 84 5.29 1.93 -10.01
N VAL A 85 5.32 2.93 -10.88
CA VAL A 85 5.77 4.29 -10.57
C VAL A 85 4.68 5.32 -10.82
N GLU A 86 4.62 6.35 -9.97
CA GLU A 86 3.62 7.43 -10.06
C GLU A 86 3.75 8.26 -11.34
N PHE A 87 4.98 8.40 -11.86
CA PHE A 87 5.28 9.23 -13.03
C PHE A 87 5.20 8.47 -14.37
N GLY A 88 4.63 7.26 -14.38
CA GLY A 88 4.44 6.44 -15.58
C GLY A 88 3.07 6.62 -16.24
N ASN A 89 2.96 6.23 -17.50
CA ASN A 89 1.68 6.10 -18.22
C ASN A 89 1.67 4.77 -18.99
N SER A 90 0.65 3.96 -18.75
CA SER A 90 0.52 2.61 -19.33
C SER A 90 0.37 2.61 -20.84
N LEU A 91 -0.03 3.73 -21.47
CA LEU A 91 -0.05 3.89 -22.93
C LEU A 91 1.33 3.68 -23.56
N TYR A 92 2.41 3.91 -22.80
CA TYR A 92 3.79 3.78 -23.28
C TYR A 92 4.50 2.55 -22.72
N GLN A 93 3.77 1.55 -22.21
CA GLN A 93 4.37 0.33 -21.65
C GLN A 93 5.22 -0.40 -22.70
N ASP A 94 4.76 -0.50 -23.94
CA ASP A 94 5.51 -1.14 -25.03
C ASP A 94 6.87 -0.46 -25.30
N THR A 95 6.90 0.88 -25.28
CA THR A 95 8.14 1.65 -25.43
C THR A 95 9.08 1.43 -24.23
N MET A 96 8.53 1.44 -23.01
CA MET A 96 9.31 1.19 -21.78
C MET A 96 9.90 -0.22 -21.76
N ASP A 97 9.12 -1.24 -22.13
CA ASP A 97 9.57 -2.63 -22.17
C ASP A 97 10.73 -2.80 -23.15
N ARG A 98 10.61 -2.24 -24.36
CA ARG A 98 11.70 -2.25 -25.35
C ARG A 98 12.95 -1.53 -24.83
N TYR A 99 12.78 -0.36 -24.20
CA TYR A 99 13.89 0.41 -23.63
C TYR A 99 14.63 -0.37 -22.54
N VAL A 100 13.90 -0.97 -21.59
CA VAL A 100 14.48 -1.77 -20.50
C VAL A 100 15.17 -3.04 -21.02
N GLN A 101 14.67 -3.62 -22.10
CA GLN A 101 15.31 -4.75 -22.81
C GLN A 101 16.57 -4.36 -23.60
N GLY A 102 16.92 -3.07 -23.65
CA GLY A 102 18.13 -2.56 -24.28
C GLY A 102 17.97 -2.22 -25.76
N ALA A 103 16.74 -2.06 -26.26
CA ALA A 103 16.52 -1.53 -27.60
C ALA A 103 16.96 -0.06 -27.71
N ASP A 104 17.48 0.32 -28.87
CA ASP A 104 17.75 1.72 -29.20
C ASP A 104 16.43 2.42 -29.53
N ILE A 105 15.92 3.20 -28.58
CA ILE A 105 14.67 3.95 -28.72
C ILE A 105 14.99 5.39 -29.08
N PRO A 106 14.43 5.94 -30.16
CA PRO A 106 14.60 7.35 -30.52
C PRO A 106 14.26 8.30 -29.35
N ASP A 107 15.05 9.37 -29.16
CA ASP A 107 14.86 10.33 -28.05
C ASP A 107 13.50 11.04 -28.11
N ASP A 108 12.95 11.25 -29.30
CA ASP A 108 11.61 11.81 -29.49
C ASP A 108 10.50 10.87 -29.01
N GLU A 109 10.67 9.55 -29.18
CA GLU A 109 9.77 8.53 -28.61
C GLU A 109 9.89 8.49 -27.07
N LEU A 110 11.11 8.53 -26.51
CA LEU A 110 11.34 8.52 -25.05
C LEU A 110 10.81 9.77 -24.33
N ARG A 111 10.79 10.91 -25.02
CA ARG A 111 10.23 12.16 -24.47
C ARG A 111 8.72 12.26 -24.63
N GLY A 112 8.06 11.18 -25.07
CA GLY A 112 6.60 11.09 -25.21
C GLY A 112 6.05 11.66 -26.52
N GLY A 113 6.91 12.02 -27.47
CA GLY A 113 6.50 12.75 -28.68
C GLY A 113 5.68 14.01 -28.36
N ALA A 114 4.99 14.56 -29.36
CA ALA A 114 4.12 15.72 -29.19
C ALA A 114 2.79 15.43 -28.47
N ASP A 115 2.58 14.22 -27.96
CA ASP A 115 1.26 13.68 -27.61
C ASP A 115 1.23 13.01 -26.23
N TRP A 116 1.68 13.73 -25.20
CA TRP A 116 1.59 13.29 -23.79
C TRP A 116 0.16 13.39 -23.20
N ARG A 117 -0.88 13.60 -24.02
CA ARG A 117 -2.24 13.90 -23.55
C ARG A 117 -3.08 12.67 -23.23
#